data_AF-A0A6G7XLM5-F1
#
_entry.id   AF-A0A6G7XLM5-F1
#
_cell.length_a   1.000
_cell.length_b   1.000
_cell.length_c   1.000
_cell.angle_alpha   90.00
_cell.angle_beta   90.00
_cell.angle_gamma   90.00
#
_symmetry.space_group_name_H-M   'P 1'
#
loop_
_entity.id
_entity.type
_entity.pdbx_description
1 polymer ?
#
loop_
_entity_poly.entity_id
_entity_poly.type
_entity_poly.pdbx_seq_one_letter_code
_entity_poly.pdbx_strand_id
1 'polypeptide(L)'
;MSPHDPVLAPARPRHLGAEELTAALDHLRGSPTDDGTLALVVRRGGVGEREVLTEGVLDLEVGLVGDTWLERGSKRTPDGSAHPDMQLNVMSVRVAELVADGRERMALAGDQLYLDLDLSEENLPAGTRLAIGGAGGAVIEVTALPHTGCPKFVDRFGAEAMRFVNGSTGRPLRLRGLNARVVQAGTVRPGDTVRVSRPVPEVGVPSEA
;
A
#
# COMPACT_ATOMS: atom_id res chain seq x y z
N MET A 1 -4.83 45.88 26.20
CA MET A 1 -4.20 44.55 26.35
C MET A 1 -5.28 43.54 26.04
N SER A 2 -5.27 42.95 24.84
CA SER A 2 -6.21 41.87 24.50
C SER A 2 -5.74 40.57 25.16
N PRO A 3 -6.64 39.76 25.74
CA PRO A 3 -6.27 38.44 26.21
C PRO A 3 -5.99 37.56 24.99
N HIS A 4 -4.78 36.98 24.93
CA HIS A 4 -4.49 35.89 24.03
C HIS A 4 -5.32 34.69 24.49
N ASP A 5 -6.32 34.31 23.70
CA ASP A 5 -6.91 32.98 23.81
C ASP A 5 -5.80 31.93 23.62
N PRO A 6 -5.68 30.94 24.50
CA PRO A 6 -4.73 29.85 24.27
C PRO A 6 -5.21 29.07 23.05
N VAL A 7 -4.42 29.10 21.97
CA VAL A 7 -4.58 28.19 20.84
C VAL A 7 -4.48 26.77 21.41
N LEU A 8 -5.61 26.07 21.48
CA LEU A 8 -5.64 24.67 21.86
C LEU A 8 -4.69 23.92 20.91
N ALA A 9 -3.63 23.32 21.44
CA ALA A 9 -2.80 22.43 20.64
C ALA A 9 -3.72 21.37 20.02
N PRO A 10 -3.58 21.04 18.71
CA PRO A 10 -4.43 20.04 18.10
C PRO A 10 -4.37 18.75 18.93
N ALA A 11 -5.53 18.20 19.25
CA ALA A 11 -5.62 16.94 19.98
C ALA A 11 -4.72 15.90 19.30
N ARG A 12 -3.91 15.19 20.09
CA ARG A 12 -3.06 14.13 19.53
C ARG A 12 -3.96 13.13 18.79
N PRO A 13 -3.59 12.72 17.57
CA PRO A 13 -4.41 11.78 16.83
C PRO A 13 -4.58 10.49 17.63
N ARG A 14 -5.81 9.95 17.67
CA ARG A 14 -6.08 8.68 18.36
C ARG A 14 -5.33 7.55 17.66
N HIS A 15 -4.79 6.65 18.45
CA HIS A 15 -4.22 5.38 18.02
C HIS A 15 -5.07 4.26 18.62
N LEU A 16 -5.49 3.32 17.78
CA LEU A 16 -6.29 2.18 18.23
C LEU A 16 -5.46 1.24 19.11
N GLY A 17 -6.10 0.66 20.12
CA GLY A 17 -5.53 -0.41 20.94
C GLY A 17 -5.51 -1.77 20.23
N ALA A 18 -4.78 -2.73 20.79
CA ALA A 18 -4.67 -4.09 20.24
C ALA A 18 -6.03 -4.79 20.07
N GLU A 19 -6.94 -4.61 21.04
CA GLU A 19 -8.27 -5.24 21.03
C GLU A 19 -9.12 -4.70 19.88
N GLU A 20 -9.14 -3.38 19.67
CA GLU A 20 -9.88 -2.73 18.58
C GLU A 20 -9.35 -3.18 17.21
N LEU A 21 -8.02 -3.24 17.05
CA LEU A 21 -7.39 -3.71 15.82
C LEU A 21 -7.72 -5.18 15.53
N THR A 22 -7.67 -6.02 16.57
CA THR A 22 -7.96 -7.46 16.44
C THR A 22 -9.44 -7.71 16.15
N ALA A 23 -10.35 -6.94 16.75
CA ALA A 23 -11.78 -7.04 16.52
C ALA A 23 -12.17 -6.74 15.06
N ALA A 24 -11.36 -5.97 14.33
CA ALA A 24 -11.60 -5.64 12.93
C ALA A 24 -11.14 -6.74 11.94
N LEU A 25 -10.46 -7.79 12.39
CA LEU A 25 -9.84 -8.79 11.49
C LEU A 25 -10.81 -9.43 10.50
N ASP A 26 -12.03 -9.76 10.92
CA ASP A 26 -13.01 -10.39 10.03
C ASP A 26 -13.49 -9.42 8.94
N HIS A 27 -13.62 -8.14 9.26
CA HIS A 27 -13.90 -7.09 8.27
C HIS A 27 -12.76 -6.95 7.24
N LEU A 28 -11.51 -7.03 7.70
CA LEU A 28 -10.33 -6.96 6.82
C LEU A 28 -10.25 -8.17 5.88
N ARG A 29 -10.55 -9.37 6.40
CA ARG A 29 -10.59 -10.63 5.62
C ARG A 29 -11.72 -10.66 4.59
N GLY A 30 -12.81 -9.93 4.83
CA GLY A 30 -13.92 -9.81 3.88
C GLY A 30 -13.64 -8.91 2.67
N SER A 31 -12.38 -8.67 2.30
CA SER A 31 -12.01 -7.91 1.10
C SER A 31 -12.20 -8.78 -0.15
N PRO A 32 -12.56 -8.21 -1.31
CA PRO A 32 -12.76 -9.00 -2.52
C PRO A 32 -11.45 -9.63 -3.00
N THR A 33 -11.53 -10.83 -3.59
CA THR A 33 -10.35 -11.62 -4.00
C THR A 33 -9.93 -11.36 -5.44
N ASP A 34 -10.90 -11.16 -6.34
CA ASP A 34 -10.68 -11.16 -7.79
C ASP A 34 -10.95 -9.80 -8.46
N ASP A 35 -12.01 -9.12 -8.02
CA ASP A 35 -12.44 -7.82 -8.55
C ASP A 35 -12.51 -6.80 -7.39
N GLY A 36 -11.47 -5.98 -7.29
CA GLY A 36 -11.34 -4.94 -6.29
C GLY A 36 -11.55 -3.53 -6.85
N THR A 37 -11.28 -2.53 -6.02
CA THR A 37 -11.37 -1.11 -6.41
C THR A 37 -10.16 -0.32 -5.92
N LEU A 38 -9.60 0.53 -6.78
CA LEU A 38 -8.61 1.53 -6.38
C LEU A 38 -9.32 2.67 -5.63
N ALA A 39 -9.11 2.75 -4.32
CA ALA A 39 -9.80 3.72 -3.48
C ALA A 39 -9.07 5.07 -3.37
N LEU A 40 -7.74 5.05 -3.37
CA LEU A 40 -6.91 6.27 -3.30
C LEU A 40 -5.62 6.12 -4.11
N VAL A 41 -5.20 7.24 -4.70
CA VAL A 41 -3.86 7.42 -5.28
C VAL A 41 -3.16 8.53 -4.51
N VAL A 42 -1.96 8.27 -4.02
CA VAL A 42 -1.19 9.22 -3.21
C VAL A 42 0.21 9.39 -3.78
N ARG A 43 0.56 10.63 -4.12
CA ARG A 43 1.91 11.01 -4.52
C ARG A 43 2.72 11.52 -3.33
N ARG A 44 3.98 11.09 -3.25
CA ARG A 44 4.95 11.55 -2.24
C ARG A 44 5.98 12.43 -2.92
N GLY A 45 5.63 13.69 -3.20
CA GLY A 45 6.48 14.66 -3.92
C GLY A 45 7.70 15.15 -3.13
N GLY A 46 7.76 14.88 -1.83
CA GLY A 46 8.85 15.31 -0.97
C GLY A 46 8.86 14.58 0.38
N VAL A 47 9.85 14.90 1.21
CA VAL A 47 9.98 14.30 2.54
C VAL A 47 8.81 14.74 3.43
N GLY A 48 7.89 13.82 3.69
CA GLY A 48 6.72 14.07 4.54
C GLY A 48 5.48 14.49 3.75
N GLU A 49 5.66 15.06 2.57
CA GLU A 49 4.57 15.53 1.69
C GLU A 49 3.70 14.38 1.17
N ARG A 50 2.40 14.63 1.14
CA ARG A 50 1.37 13.72 0.63
C ARG A 50 0.38 14.51 -0.17
N GLU A 51 0.13 14.05 -1.38
CA GLU A 51 -0.89 14.62 -2.25
C GLU A 51 -1.83 13.51 -2.69
N VAL A 52 -3.11 13.67 -2.39
CA VAL A 52 -4.16 12.76 -2.85
C VAL A 52 -4.53 13.18 -4.26
N LEU A 53 -4.33 12.27 -5.22
CA LEU A 53 -4.57 12.53 -6.63
C LEU A 53 -5.97 12.08 -7.04
N THR A 54 -6.64 12.90 -7.86
CA THR A 54 -7.82 12.47 -8.63
C THR A 54 -7.44 11.61 -9.83
N GLU A 55 -6.17 11.69 -10.26
CA GLU A 55 -5.61 10.96 -11.39
C GLU A 55 -4.09 10.77 -11.19
N GLY A 56 -3.61 9.54 -11.34
CA GLY A 56 -2.19 9.21 -11.32
C GLY A 56 -1.75 8.54 -12.62
N VAL A 57 -0.53 8.83 -13.07
CA VAL A 57 0.09 8.15 -14.20
C VAL A 57 1.12 7.16 -13.67
N LEU A 58 0.94 5.88 -13.99
CA LEU A 58 1.91 4.83 -13.72
C LEU A 58 2.79 4.64 -14.96
N ASP A 59 4.09 4.68 -14.74
CA ASP A 59 5.14 4.62 -15.75
C ASP A 59 6.11 3.48 -15.43
N LEU A 60 6.68 2.88 -16.47
CA LEU A 60 7.57 1.72 -16.35
C LEU A 60 8.89 2.08 -15.64
N GLU A 61 9.41 3.28 -15.87
CA GLU A 61 10.71 3.70 -15.38
C GLU A 61 10.59 4.37 -14.01
N VAL A 62 9.62 5.29 -13.85
CA VAL A 62 9.54 6.14 -12.66
C VAL A 62 8.49 5.69 -11.63
N GLY A 63 7.66 4.70 -11.96
CA GLY A 63 6.56 4.28 -11.10
C GLY A 63 5.41 5.29 -11.16
N LEU A 64 4.94 5.80 -10.01
CA LEU A 64 3.96 6.88 -10.01
C LEU A 64 4.65 8.21 -10.37
N VAL A 65 4.25 8.83 -11.47
CA VAL A 65 4.85 10.09 -11.94
C VAL A 65 4.77 11.19 -10.87
N GLY A 66 5.94 11.76 -10.52
CA GLY A 66 6.10 12.77 -9.47
C GLY A 66 6.22 12.22 -8.05
N ASP A 67 6.22 10.89 -7.86
CA ASP A 67 6.61 10.28 -6.59
C ASP A 67 8.13 10.21 -6.43
N THR A 68 8.60 10.28 -5.20
CA THR A 68 10.03 10.30 -4.85
C THR A 68 10.70 8.92 -4.82
N TRP A 69 10.02 7.82 -5.20
CA TRP A 69 10.61 6.48 -5.16
C TRP A 69 11.99 6.40 -5.84
N LEU A 70 12.09 6.94 -7.07
CA LEU A 70 13.31 6.86 -7.86
C LEU A 70 14.46 7.66 -7.21
N GLU A 71 14.16 8.89 -6.76
CA GLU A 71 15.12 9.81 -6.14
C GLU A 71 15.58 9.34 -4.75
N ARG A 72 14.71 8.66 -4.01
CA ARG A 72 14.98 8.21 -2.63
C ARG A 72 16.04 7.10 -2.57
N GLY A 73 16.19 6.35 -3.66
CA GLY A 73 17.11 5.21 -3.71
C GLY A 73 16.73 4.09 -2.73
N SER A 74 17.64 3.12 -2.57
CA SER A 74 17.44 1.99 -1.68
C SER A 74 18.74 1.54 -1.05
N LYS A 75 18.69 1.17 0.24
CA LYS A 75 19.82 0.49 0.91
C LYS A 75 19.94 -0.99 0.50
N ARG A 76 18.98 -1.50 -0.29
CA ARG A 76 18.96 -2.91 -0.75
C ARG A 76 19.67 -3.10 -2.09
N THR A 77 20.05 -2.02 -2.76
CA THR A 77 20.84 -2.04 -3.99
C THR A 77 22.29 -1.66 -3.65
N PRO A 78 23.30 -2.32 -4.23
CA PRO A 78 24.71 -2.04 -3.92
C PRO A 78 25.16 -0.61 -4.26
N ASP A 79 24.57 -0.02 -5.29
CA ASP A 79 24.87 1.33 -5.79
C ASP A 79 23.98 2.43 -5.17
N GLY A 80 23.06 2.06 -4.28
CA GLY A 80 22.13 2.99 -3.64
C GLY A 80 20.95 3.39 -4.52
N SER A 81 20.85 2.89 -5.76
CA SER A 81 19.74 3.16 -6.69
C SER A 81 18.39 2.68 -6.15
N ALA A 82 17.29 3.16 -6.71
CA ALA A 82 15.96 2.69 -6.30
C ALA A 82 15.80 1.19 -6.65
N HIS A 83 15.25 0.40 -5.72
CA HIS A 83 15.09 -1.04 -5.94
C HIS A 83 13.89 -1.28 -6.87
N PRO A 84 14.06 -1.92 -8.05
CA PRO A 84 13.01 -2.05 -9.07
C PRO A 84 11.78 -2.82 -8.56
N ASP A 85 11.99 -3.83 -7.72
CA ASP A 85 10.88 -4.57 -7.10
C ASP A 85 10.14 -3.81 -5.98
N MET A 86 10.49 -2.55 -5.70
CA MET A 86 9.86 -1.71 -4.68
C MET A 86 9.30 -0.41 -5.27
N GLN A 87 9.01 -0.41 -6.58
CA GLN A 87 8.57 0.77 -7.33
C GLN A 87 7.27 1.37 -6.81
N LEU A 88 6.30 0.52 -6.47
CA LEU A 88 5.02 0.91 -5.91
C LEU A 88 4.80 0.22 -4.56
N ASN A 89 4.25 0.97 -3.61
CA ASN A 89 3.72 0.46 -2.35
C ASN A 89 2.20 0.48 -2.43
N VAL A 90 1.58 -0.65 -2.10
CA VAL A 90 0.14 -0.86 -2.17
C VAL A 90 -0.36 -1.28 -0.79
N MET A 91 -1.39 -0.61 -0.27
CA MET A 91 -1.99 -0.93 1.02
C MET A 91 -3.49 -1.23 0.88
N SER A 92 -4.04 -2.08 1.73
CA SER A 92 -5.49 -2.24 1.82
C SER A 92 -6.11 -0.94 2.35
N VAL A 93 -7.14 -0.42 1.68
CA VAL A 93 -7.86 0.78 2.12
C VAL A 93 -8.53 0.54 3.48
N ARG A 94 -9.04 -0.67 3.73
CA ARG A 94 -9.68 -1.03 5.00
C ARG A 94 -8.69 -0.99 6.16
N VAL A 95 -7.48 -1.52 5.95
CA VAL A 95 -6.44 -1.47 6.98
C VAL A 95 -5.97 -0.03 7.18
N ALA A 96 -5.78 0.73 6.10
CA ALA A 96 -5.36 2.13 6.18
C ALA A 96 -6.37 2.96 6.98
N GLU A 97 -7.67 2.81 6.70
CA GLU A 97 -8.75 3.49 7.41
C GLU A 97 -8.82 3.08 8.89
N LEU A 98 -8.65 1.79 9.18
CA LEU A 98 -8.61 1.27 10.55
C LEU A 98 -7.47 1.90 11.36
N VAL A 99 -6.22 1.81 10.88
CA VAL A 99 -5.06 2.32 11.64
C VAL A 99 -5.04 3.86 11.71
N ALA A 100 -5.64 4.52 10.72
CA ALA A 100 -5.79 5.97 10.69
C ALA A 100 -6.94 6.49 11.58
N ASP A 101 -7.79 5.58 12.10
CA ASP A 101 -9.03 5.90 12.80
C ASP A 101 -9.92 6.84 11.96
N GLY A 102 -10.06 6.50 10.67
CA GLY A 102 -10.82 7.28 9.69
C GLY A 102 -10.03 7.59 8.41
N ARG A 103 -10.70 8.24 7.47
CA ARG A 103 -10.18 8.41 6.09
C ARG A 103 -9.14 9.52 5.94
N GLU A 104 -9.21 10.55 6.78
CA GLU A 104 -8.41 11.78 6.63
C GLU A 104 -6.91 11.57 6.74
N ARG A 105 -6.48 10.52 7.45
CA ARG A 105 -5.06 10.25 7.75
C ARG A 105 -4.49 9.07 6.96
N MET A 106 -5.26 8.42 6.08
CA MET A 106 -4.80 7.23 5.34
C MET A 106 -3.52 7.49 4.53
N ALA A 107 -3.43 8.64 3.87
CA ALA A 107 -2.27 9.04 3.05
C ALA A 107 -0.95 9.10 3.88
N LEU A 108 -1.05 9.24 5.20
CA LEU A 108 0.11 9.22 6.09
C LEU A 108 0.74 7.82 6.19
N ALA A 109 0.08 6.74 5.77
CA ALA A 109 0.71 5.42 5.66
C ALA A 109 1.88 5.40 4.67
N GLY A 110 1.87 6.31 3.68
CA GLY A 110 3.00 6.53 2.78
C GLY A 110 3.09 5.52 1.65
N ASP A 111 1.96 4.96 1.26
CA ASP A 111 1.78 4.06 0.13
C ASP A 111 1.21 4.84 -1.04
N GLN A 112 1.48 4.41 -2.27
CA GLN A 112 1.01 5.14 -3.46
C GLN A 112 -0.40 4.74 -3.87
N LEU A 113 -0.77 3.47 -3.69
CA LEU A 113 -2.06 2.93 -4.10
C LEU A 113 -2.77 2.28 -2.92
N TYR A 114 -4.06 2.59 -2.74
CA TYR A 114 -4.88 1.98 -1.70
C TYR A 114 -6.02 1.22 -2.35
N LEU A 115 -6.09 -0.09 -2.13
CA LEU A 115 -7.04 -0.98 -2.79
C LEU A 115 -8.05 -1.53 -1.80
N ASP A 116 -9.32 -1.63 -2.20
CA ASP A 116 -10.26 -2.57 -1.60
C ASP A 116 -10.10 -3.92 -2.32
N LEU A 117 -9.16 -4.73 -1.84
CA LEU A 117 -8.79 -6.04 -2.39
C LEU A 117 -8.09 -6.84 -1.28
N ASP A 118 -8.28 -8.15 -1.24
CA ASP A 118 -7.49 -9.03 -0.39
C ASP A 118 -6.05 -9.06 -0.91
N LEU A 119 -5.13 -8.49 -0.12
CA LEU A 119 -3.71 -8.40 -0.47
C LEU A 119 -2.89 -9.59 0.02
N SER A 120 -3.52 -10.58 0.69
CA SER A 120 -2.87 -11.71 1.32
C SER A 120 -1.88 -12.43 0.41
N GLU A 121 -0.88 -13.08 1.00
CA GLU A 121 0.10 -13.89 0.26
C GLU A 121 -0.56 -15.07 -0.47
N GLU A 122 -1.62 -15.62 0.11
CA GLU A 122 -2.44 -16.67 -0.50
C GLU A 122 -3.19 -16.16 -1.73
N ASN A 123 -3.83 -14.99 -1.62
CA ASN A 123 -4.60 -14.44 -2.72
C ASN A 123 -3.71 -13.86 -3.83
N LEU A 124 -2.63 -13.16 -3.47
CA LEU A 124 -1.75 -12.44 -4.40
C LEU A 124 -0.29 -12.91 -4.26
N PRO A 125 0.04 -14.15 -4.64
CA PRO A 125 1.44 -14.59 -4.66
C PRO A 125 2.29 -13.68 -5.58
N ALA A 126 3.60 -13.65 -5.35
CA ALA A 126 4.51 -12.89 -6.22
C ALA A 126 4.34 -13.30 -7.70
N GLY A 127 4.38 -12.33 -8.61
CA GLY A 127 4.06 -12.51 -10.02
C GLY A 127 2.57 -12.32 -10.36
N THR A 128 1.70 -12.14 -9.36
CA THR A 128 0.30 -11.77 -9.61
C THR A 128 0.21 -10.39 -10.25
N ARG A 129 -0.58 -10.28 -11.31
CA ARG A 129 -0.81 -9.02 -12.03
C ARG A 129 -2.15 -8.42 -11.65
N LEU A 130 -2.17 -7.11 -11.44
CA LEU A 130 -3.36 -6.32 -11.12
C LEU A 130 -3.58 -5.33 -12.26
N ALA A 131 -4.65 -5.54 -13.04
CA ALA A 131 -5.07 -4.61 -14.09
C ALA A 131 -6.01 -3.55 -13.49
N ILE A 132 -5.68 -2.28 -13.64
CA ILE A 132 -6.35 -1.15 -12.99
C ILE A 132 -6.87 -0.19 -14.06
N GLY A 133 -8.16 0.15 -14.04
CA GLY A 133 -8.73 1.22 -14.88
C GLY A 133 -9.10 0.83 -16.32
N GLY A 134 -8.99 -0.46 -16.69
CA GLY A 134 -9.44 -0.95 -17.99
C GLY A 134 -8.64 -0.39 -19.18
N ALA A 135 -9.33 0.10 -20.21
CA ALA A 135 -8.68 0.61 -21.42
C ALA A 135 -7.93 1.93 -21.13
N GLY A 136 -6.64 1.99 -21.46
CA GLY A 136 -5.76 3.10 -21.07
C GLY A 136 -5.31 3.06 -19.60
N GLY A 137 -5.73 2.03 -18.87
CA GLY A 137 -5.31 1.72 -17.52
C GLY A 137 -3.92 1.09 -17.46
N ALA A 138 -3.46 0.83 -16.24
CA ALA A 138 -2.15 0.27 -15.97
C ALA A 138 -2.22 -1.18 -15.50
N VAL A 139 -1.10 -1.89 -15.58
CA VAL A 139 -0.93 -3.20 -14.97
C VAL A 139 0.28 -3.15 -14.06
N ILE A 140 0.10 -3.56 -12.81
CA ILE A 140 1.18 -3.72 -11.84
C ILE A 140 1.34 -5.19 -11.47
N GLU A 141 2.56 -5.61 -11.15
CA GLU A 141 2.88 -6.97 -10.75
C GLU A 141 3.40 -6.98 -9.31
N VAL A 142 2.82 -7.86 -8.49
CA VAL A 142 3.23 -8.06 -7.09
C VAL A 142 4.62 -8.67 -7.04
N THR A 143 5.52 -8.09 -6.24
CA THR A 143 6.90 -8.55 -6.12
C THR A 143 7.11 -9.34 -4.82
N ALA A 144 8.20 -10.11 -4.76
CA ALA A 144 8.48 -11.00 -3.62
C ALA A 144 8.99 -10.24 -2.37
N LEU A 145 9.41 -8.98 -2.51
CA LEU A 145 9.97 -8.24 -1.38
C LEU A 145 8.87 -7.83 -0.39
N PRO A 146 9.06 -8.05 0.92
CA PRO A 146 8.06 -7.68 1.91
C PRO A 146 7.96 -6.17 2.06
N HIS A 147 6.74 -5.67 2.26
CA HIS A 147 6.50 -4.28 2.63
C HIS A 147 6.21 -4.18 4.13
N THR A 148 7.23 -3.79 4.90
CA THR A 148 7.15 -3.75 6.38
C THR A 148 7.00 -2.32 6.91
N GLY A 149 6.42 -2.19 8.10
CA GLY A 149 6.25 -0.87 8.73
C GLY A 149 7.59 -0.22 9.08
N CYS A 150 7.59 1.11 9.21
CA CYS A 150 8.77 1.91 9.51
C CYS A 150 8.54 2.80 10.75
N PRO A 151 9.58 3.44 11.34
CA PRO A 151 9.40 4.32 12.51
C PRO A 151 8.33 5.39 12.31
N LYS A 152 8.25 5.99 11.11
CA LYS A 152 7.21 6.97 10.78
C LYS A 152 5.79 6.39 10.90
N PHE A 153 5.60 5.10 10.64
CA PHE A 153 4.31 4.43 10.82
C PHE A 153 3.95 4.34 12.32
N VAL A 154 4.93 4.07 13.19
CA VAL A 154 4.74 4.10 14.65
C VAL A 154 4.40 5.50 15.13
N ASP A 155 5.13 6.53 14.65
CA ASP A 155 4.87 7.92 15.02
C ASP A 155 3.46 8.36 14.63
N ARG A 156 2.95 7.83 13.52
CA ARG A 156 1.66 8.23 12.92
C ARG A 156 0.47 7.43 13.43
N PHE A 157 0.62 6.15 13.75
CA PHE A 157 -0.51 5.25 14.05
C PHE A 157 -0.31 4.43 15.33
N GLY A 158 0.83 4.58 15.99
CA GLY A 158 1.14 3.92 17.26
C GLY A 158 1.82 2.56 17.11
N ALA A 159 2.41 2.12 18.22
CA ALA A 159 3.15 0.85 18.29
C ALA A 159 2.23 -0.38 18.19
N GLU A 160 0.99 -0.27 18.66
CA GLU A 160 -0.02 -1.34 18.52
C GLU A 160 -0.33 -1.63 17.05
N ALA A 161 -0.61 -0.58 16.26
CA ALA A 161 -0.83 -0.71 14.82
C ALA A 161 0.37 -1.35 14.12
N MET A 162 1.60 -0.93 14.46
CA MET A 162 2.82 -1.52 13.92
C MET A 162 2.95 -3.02 14.24
N ARG A 163 2.68 -3.42 15.50
CA ARG A 163 2.71 -4.82 15.91
C ARG A 163 1.61 -5.63 15.25
N PHE A 164 0.43 -5.08 15.11
CA PHE A 164 -0.69 -5.71 14.42
C PHE A 164 -0.36 -6.02 12.95
N VAL A 165 0.08 -5.01 12.19
CA VAL A 165 0.33 -5.19 10.75
C VAL A 165 1.55 -6.04 10.41
N ASN A 166 2.51 -6.18 11.33
CA ASN A 166 3.70 -7.03 11.14
C ASN A 166 3.69 -8.30 12.02
N GLY A 167 2.60 -8.57 12.74
CA GLY A 167 2.46 -9.74 13.60
C GLY A 167 2.31 -11.04 12.81
N SER A 168 2.21 -12.16 13.53
CA SER A 168 1.99 -13.49 12.94
C SER A 168 0.70 -13.57 12.11
N THR A 169 -0.33 -12.81 12.50
CA THR A 169 -1.57 -12.68 11.71
C THR A 169 -1.45 -11.65 10.59
N GLY A 170 -0.77 -10.53 10.84
CA GLY A 170 -0.72 -9.41 9.90
C GLY A 170 0.15 -9.67 8.66
N ARG A 171 1.25 -10.42 8.81
CA ARG A 171 2.20 -10.68 7.71
C ARG A 171 1.60 -11.54 6.59
N PRO A 172 0.98 -12.72 6.86
CA PRO A 172 0.37 -13.52 5.80
C PRO A 172 -0.75 -12.78 5.06
N LEU A 173 -1.46 -11.89 5.76
CA LEU A 173 -2.52 -11.04 5.19
C LEU A 173 -1.98 -9.76 4.54
N ARG A 174 -0.67 -9.49 4.61
CA ARG A 174 -0.03 -8.25 4.16
C ARG A 174 -0.79 -7.00 4.63
N LEU A 175 -1.16 -6.95 5.91
CA LEU A 175 -1.91 -5.81 6.46
C LEU A 175 -1.13 -4.49 6.36
N ARG A 176 0.20 -4.54 6.36
CA ARG A 176 1.01 -3.34 6.06
C ARG A 176 0.94 -2.97 4.58
N GLY A 177 0.78 -3.93 3.69
CA GLY A 177 0.79 -3.75 2.25
C GLY A 177 1.75 -4.70 1.54
N LEU A 178 1.92 -4.47 0.25
CA LEU A 178 2.85 -5.19 -0.62
C LEU A 178 3.67 -4.21 -1.46
N ASN A 179 4.77 -4.72 -2.03
CA ASN A 179 5.50 -4.02 -3.07
C ASN A 179 5.05 -4.54 -4.44
N ALA A 180 5.04 -3.64 -5.43
CA ALA A 180 4.73 -3.96 -6.80
C ALA A 180 5.64 -3.17 -7.76
N ARG A 181 5.65 -3.59 -9.02
CA ARG A 181 6.27 -2.86 -10.13
C ARG A 181 5.27 -2.68 -11.27
N VAL A 182 5.43 -1.62 -12.04
CA VAL A 182 4.62 -1.37 -13.24
C VAL A 182 5.10 -2.31 -14.34
N VAL A 183 4.19 -3.04 -14.95
CA VAL A 183 4.47 -3.92 -16.12
C VAL A 183 3.72 -3.46 -17.37
N GLN A 184 2.73 -2.58 -17.21
CA GLN A 184 2.12 -1.81 -18.29
C GLN A 184 1.81 -0.41 -17.76
N ALA A 185 2.35 0.61 -18.42
CA ALA A 185 2.06 2.01 -18.10
C ALA A 185 0.60 2.37 -18.42
N GLY A 186 0.07 3.35 -17.71
CA GLY A 186 -1.29 3.82 -17.91
C GLY A 186 -1.76 4.79 -16.83
N THR A 187 -2.96 5.32 -17.02
CA THR A 187 -3.57 6.25 -16.08
C THR A 187 -4.52 5.51 -15.15
N VAL A 188 -4.44 5.81 -13.86
CA VAL A 188 -5.29 5.23 -12.81
C VAL A 188 -6.00 6.33 -12.03
N ARG A 189 -7.23 6.07 -11.59
CA ARG A 189 -8.09 7.01 -10.87
C ARG A 189 -8.77 6.32 -9.69
N PRO A 190 -9.03 7.04 -8.58
CA PRO A 190 -9.94 6.54 -7.57
C PRO A 190 -11.29 6.12 -8.18
N GLY A 191 -11.76 4.93 -7.82
CA GLY A 191 -12.96 4.30 -8.39
C GLY A 191 -12.67 3.29 -9.50
N ASP A 192 -11.44 3.23 -10.02
CA ASP A 192 -11.08 2.24 -11.04
C ASP A 192 -11.21 0.81 -10.51
N THR A 193 -11.80 -0.07 -11.34
CA THR A 193 -11.82 -1.51 -11.08
C THR A 193 -10.40 -2.07 -11.14
N VAL A 194 -10.10 -2.97 -10.20
CA VAL A 194 -8.87 -3.76 -10.16
C VAL A 194 -9.20 -5.22 -10.43
N ARG A 195 -8.61 -5.81 -11.47
CA ARG A 195 -8.78 -7.24 -11.78
C ARG A 195 -7.50 -8.01 -11.53
N VAL A 196 -7.63 -9.15 -10.85
CA VAL A 196 -6.52 -10.02 -10.48
C VAL A 196 -6.25 -11.08 -11.56
N SER A 197 -4.99 -11.25 -11.91
CA SER A 197 -4.48 -12.35 -12.74
C SER A 197 -3.30 -13.01 -12.04
N ARG A 198 -3.56 -14.13 -11.36
CA ARG A 198 -2.55 -14.91 -10.62
C ARG A 198 -1.67 -15.71 -11.59
N PRO A 199 -0.39 -15.98 -11.26
CA PRO A 199 0.45 -16.85 -12.05
C PRO A 199 -0.11 -18.28 -12.07
N VAL A 200 0.08 -18.98 -13.18
CA VAL A 200 -0.23 -20.42 -13.25
C VAL A 200 0.81 -21.17 -12.40
N PRO A 201 0.41 -22.11 -11.52
CA PRO A 201 1.37 -22.92 -10.79
C PRO A 201 2.27 -23.66 -11.78
N GLU A 202 3.60 -23.59 -11.60
CA GLU A 202 4.50 -24.45 -12.36
C GLU A 202 4.19 -25.91 -12.01
N VAL A 203 3.54 -26.63 -12.92
CA VAL A 203 3.42 -28.08 -12.84
C VAL A 203 4.81 -28.61 -13.15
N GLY A 204 5.54 -29.04 -12.12
CA GLY A 204 6.85 -29.66 -12.27
C GLY A 204 6.76 -30.79 -13.29
N VAL A 205 7.44 -30.64 -14.42
CA VAL A 205 7.67 -31.75 -15.35
C VAL A 205 8.51 -32.76 -14.56
N PRO A 206 8.04 -34.01 -14.37
CA PRO A 206 8.88 -35.03 -13.75
C PRO A 206 10.14 -35.17 -14.61
N SER A 207 11.31 -34.96 -14.00
CA SER A 207 12.57 -35.32 -14.61
C SER A 207 12.51 -36.81 -14.94
N GLU A 208 12.50 -37.16 -16.23
CA GLU A 208 12.76 -38.54 -16.64
C GLU A 208 14.15 -38.92 -16.10
N ALA A 209 14.19 -40.03 -15.38
CA ALA A 209 15.38 -40.66 -14.83
C ALA A 209 15.92 -41.73 -15.79
#